data_AF-A0A9X3QJ81-F1
#
_entry.id   AF-A0A9X3QJ81-F1
#
_cell.length_a   1.000
_cell.length_b   1.000
_cell.length_c   1.000
_cell.angle_alpha   90.00
_cell.angle_beta   90.00
_cell.angle_gamma   90.00
#
_symmetry.space_group_name_H-M   'P 1'
#
loop_
_entity.id
_entity.type
_entity.pdbx_description
1 polymer ?
#
loop_
_entity_poly.entity_id
_entity_poly.type
_entity_poly.pdbx_seq_one_letter_code
_entity_poly.pdbx_strand_id
1 'polypeptide(L)' 'MANTVAVTSWKYNATSRHLKIFYSDGSGELYHPVPEFIYDNLLRSTDKAAFVHKYLEFDLHFTRLSLVNAS' A
#
# COMPACT_ATOMS: atom_id res chain seq x y z
N MET A 1 -10.80 -6.07 20.87
CA MET A 1 -10.91 -6.15 19.41
C MET A 1 -9.84 -5.23 18.86
N ALA A 2 -8.84 -5.74 18.15
CA ALA A 2 -7.84 -4.87 17.54
C ALA A 2 -8.54 -4.06 16.43
N ASN A 3 -8.48 -2.73 16.49
CA ASN A 3 -8.94 -1.88 15.40
C ASN A 3 -8.16 -2.27 14.15
N THR A 4 -8.80 -2.98 13.23
CA THR A 4 -8.16 -3.45 12.01
C THR A 4 -8.07 -2.25 11.08
N VAL A 5 -6.85 -1.75 10.87
CA VAL A 5 -6.61 -0.62 9.97
C VAL A 5 -6.84 -1.10 8.54
N ALA A 6 -7.85 -0.53 7.88
CA ALA A 6 -8.24 -0.92 6.53
C ALA A 6 -7.64 0.03 5.49
N VAL A 7 -7.31 -0.48 4.30
CA VAL A 7 -6.97 0.36 3.15
C VAL A 7 -8.24 1.01 2.61
N THR A 8 -8.27 2.34 2.53
CA THR A 8 -9.43 3.11 2.05
C THR A 8 -9.26 3.58 0.61
N SER A 9 -8.03 3.87 0.18
CA SER A 9 -7.73 4.26 -1.20
C SER A 9 -6.26 4.03 -1.54
N TRP A 10 -5.95 4.06 -2.84
CA TRP A 10 -4.58 3.89 -3.35
C TRP A 10 -4.37 4.66 -4.66
N LYS A 11 -3.12 4.96 -4.99
CA LYS A 11 -2.73 5.59 -6.26
C LYS A 11 -1.43 4.99 -6.77
N TYR A 12 -1.40 4.60 -8.04
CA TYR A 12 -0.23 4.04 -8.70
C TYR A 12 0.23 4.92 -9.86
N ASN A 13 1.54 5.10 -10.00
CA ASN A 13 2.17 5.73 -11.16
C ASN A 13 3.03 4.68 -11.87
N ALA A 14 2.63 4.28 -13.09
CA ALA A 14 3.31 3.25 -13.85
C ALA A 14 4.73 3.65 -14.30
N THR A 15 4.92 4.93 -14.66
CA THR A 15 6.22 5.45 -15.10
C THR A 15 7.25 5.41 -13.97
N SER A 16 6.88 5.88 -12.78
CA SER A 16 7.78 5.94 -11.62
C SER A 16 7.72 4.72 -10.73
N ARG A 17 6.76 3.80 -10.95
CA ARG A 17 6.48 2.61 -10.12
C ARG A 17 6.26 2.94 -8.63
N HIS A 18 5.65 4.08 -8.36
CA HIS A 18 5.28 4.50 -7.02
C HIS A 18 3.85 4.07 -6.73
N LEU A 19 3.65 3.34 -5.63
CA LEU A 19 2.34 2.97 -5.11
C LEU A 19 2.11 3.67 -3.76
N LYS A 20 1.09 4.52 -3.70
CA LYS A 20 0.62 5.15 -2.47
C LYS A 20 -0.58 4.39 -1.94
N ILE A 21 -0.57 4.04 -0.66
CA ILE A 21 -1.67 3.41 0.07
C ILE A 21 -2.13 4.37 1.18
N PHE A 22 -3.44 4.49 1.36
CA PHE A 22 -4.04 5.30 2.42
C PHE A 22 -4.96 4.43 3.27
N TYR A 23 -4.92 4.64 4.58
CA TYR A 23 -5.57 3.81 5.56
C TYR A 23 -6.71 4.53 6.29
N SER A 24 -7.55 3.75 6.98
CA SER A 24 -8.73 4.25 7.71
C SER A 24 -8.39 5.07 8.95
N ASP A 25 -7.16 4.94 9.47
CA ASP A 25 -6.65 5.72 10.61
C ASP A 25 -6.03 7.06 10.18
N GLY A 26 -6.10 7.40 8.88
CA GLY A 26 -5.55 8.62 8.31
C GLY A 26 -4.06 8.55 7.97
N SER A 27 -3.39 7.43 8.26
CA SER A 27 -2.01 7.22 7.83
C SER A 27 -1.92 6.89 6.33
N GLY A 28 -0.72 7.04 5.77
CA GLY A 28 -0.44 6.64 4.40
C GLY A 28 0.98 6.12 4.23
N GLU A 29 1.18 5.37 3.17
CA GLU A 29 2.45 4.75 2.86
C GLU A 29 2.78 4.86 1.39
N LEU A 30 4.07 5.02 1.12
CA LEU A 30 4.61 5.02 -0.22
C LEU A 30 5.57 3.85 -0.39
N TYR A 31 5.25 2.98 -1.34
CA TYR A 31 6.05 1.84 -1.75
C TYR A 31 6.69 2.12 -3.11
N HIS A 32 7.99 1.84 -3.26
CA HIS A 32 8.65 1.88 -4.55
C HIS A 32 9.93 1.01 -4.60
N PRO A 33 10.33 0.50 -5.79
CA PRO A 33 9.54 0.43 -7.01
C PRO A 33 8.58 -0.76 -6.98
N VAL A 34 7.27 -0.53 -7.12
CA VAL A 34 6.26 -1.61 -7.19
C VAL A 34 6.02 -2.00 -8.66
N PRO A 35 6.25 -3.26 -9.07
CA PRO A 35 5.94 -3.71 -10.42
C PRO A 35 4.44 -3.64 -10.74
N GLU A 36 4.10 -3.40 -12.01
CA GLU A 36 2.71 -3.27 -12.45
C GLU A 36 1.87 -4.52 -12.16
N PHE A 37 2.44 -5.73 -12.32
CA PHE A 37 1.72 -6.96 -12.01
C PHE A 37 1.34 -7.09 -10.53
N ILE A 38 2.12 -6.50 -9.61
CA ILE A 38 1.79 -6.45 -8.17
C ILE A 38 0.62 -5.49 -7.96
N TYR A 39 0.63 -4.34 -8.64
CA TYR A 39 -0.50 -3.40 -8.63
C TYR A 39 -1.78 -4.03 -9.19
N ASP A 40 -1.71 -4.75 -10.31
CA ASP A 40 -2.86 -5.45 -10.88
C ASP A 40 -3.42 -6.51 -9.92
N ASN A 41 -2.54 -7.21 -9.20
CA ASN A 41 -2.95 -8.17 -8.19
C ASN A 41 -3.60 -7.48 -6.97
N LEU A 42 -3.11 -6.30 -6.56
CA LEU A 42 -3.78 -5.48 -5.54
C LEU A 42 -5.22 -5.16 -5.97
N LEU A 43 -5.43 -4.73 -7.21
CA LEU A 43 -6.77 -4.42 -7.72
C LEU A 43 -7.74 -5.61 -7.62
N ARG A 44 -7.23 -6.81 -7.92
CA ARG A 44 -8.00 -8.07 -7.86
C ARG A 44 -8.25 -8.59 -6.43
N SER A 45 -7.43 -8.19 -5.45
CA SER A 45 -7.59 -8.65 -4.07
C SER A 45 -8.90 -8.18 -3.44
N THR A 46 -9.61 -9.07 -2.75
CA THR A 46 -10.83 -8.69 -2.00
C THR A 46 -10.49 -7.93 -0.72
N ASP A 47 -9.40 -8.35 -0.05
CA ASP A 47 -8.86 -7.67 1.13
C ASP A 47 -7.55 -6.97 0.75
N LYS A 48 -7.63 -5.64 0.68
CA LYS A 48 -6.50 -4.78 0.31
C LYS A 48 -5.47 -4.70 1.43
N ALA A 49 -5.89 -4.69 2.69
CA ALA A 49 -4.99 -4.59 3.84
C ALA A 49 -4.17 -5.87 4.01
N ALA A 50 -4.83 -7.04 3.91
CA ALA A 50 -4.14 -8.33 3.95
C ALA A 50 -3.14 -8.49 2.78
N PHE A 51 -3.49 -7.99 1.59
CA PHE A 51 -2.58 -8.00 0.44
C PHE A 51 -1.32 -7.16 0.70
N VAL A 52 -1.50 -5.93 1.19
CA VAL A 52 -0.36 -5.02 1.47
C VAL A 52 0.55 -5.64 2.52
N HIS A 53 -0.01 -6.15 3.62
CA HIS A 53 0.77 -6.80 4.68
C HIS A 53 1.59 -7.98 4.16
N LYS A 54 0.96 -8.88 3.39
CA LYS A 54 1.63 -10.07 2.86
C LYS A 54 2.69 -9.72 1.82
N TYR A 55 2.33 -8.96 0.80
CA TYR A 55 3.15 -8.82 -0.40
C TYR A 55 4.02 -7.57 -0.42
N LEU A 56 3.62 -6.47 0.22
CA LEU A 56 4.39 -5.23 0.19
C LEU A 56 5.27 -5.06 1.42
N GLU A 57 4.76 -5.42 2.59
CA GLU A 57 5.52 -5.30 3.84
C GLU A 57 6.44 -6.48 4.11
N PHE A 58 5.97 -7.71 3.87
CA PHE A 58 6.69 -8.92 4.29
C PHE A 58 7.50 -9.59 3.17
N ASP A 59 6.90 -9.89 2.01
CA ASP A 59 7.54 -10.75 0.98
C ASP A 59 8.53 -10.03 0.05
N LEU A 60 8.34 -8.74 -0.27
CA LEU A 60 8.98 -8.15 -1.46
C LEU A 60 9.95 -6.99 -1.20
N HIS A 61 10.24 -6.65 0.07
CA HIS A 61 11.27 -5.66 0.46
C HIS A 61 11.29 -4.38 -0.42
N PHE A 62 10.14 -3.74 -0.61
CA PHE A 62 10.11 -2.42 -1.27
C PHE A 62 10.67 -1.35 -0.34
N THR A 63 11.19 -0.26 -0.92
CA THR A 63 11.38 0.96 -0.13
C THR A 63 10.01 1.43 0.33
N ARG A 64 9.86 1.55 1.66
CA ARG A 64 8.65 2.01 2.34
C ARG A 64 8.94 3.34 3.02
N LEU A 65 8.14 4.35 2.70
CA LEU A 65 8.14 5.64 3.38
C LEU A 65 6.78 5.89 3.99
N SER A 66 6.75 6.13 5.31
CA SER A 66 5.53 6.52 6.01
C SER A 66 5.20 7.98 5.71
N LEU A 67 3.97 8.21 5.26
CA LEU A 67 3.40 9.54 5.08
C LEU A 67 2.69 9.89 6.39
N VAL A 68 3.36 10.70 7.21
CA VAL A 68 2.72 11.40 8.32
C VAL A 68 2.25 12.76 7.81
N ASN A 69 1.00 13.12 8.11
CA ASN A 69 0.58 14.51 7.91
C ASN A 69 1.47 15.40 8.78
N ALA A 70 2.14 16.37 8.16
CA ALA A 70 2.75 17.46 8.90
C ALA A 70 1.59 18.26 9.52
N SER A 71 1.48 18.17 10.85
CA SER A 71 0.59 18.98 11.68
C SER A 71 0.80 20.48 11.44
#